data_AF-A0AAD5NC27-F1
#
_entry.id   AF-A0AAD5NC27-F1
#
_cell.length_a   1.000
_cell.length_b   1.000
_cell.length_c   1.000
_cell.angle_alpha   90.00
_cell.angle_beta   90.00
_cell.angle_gamma   90.00
#
_symmetry.space_group_name_H-M   'P 1'
#
loop_
_entity.id
_entity.type
_entity.pdbx_description
1 polymer ?
#
loop_
_entity_poly.entity_id
_entity_poly.type
_entity_poly.pdbx_seq_one_letter_code
_entity_poly.pdbx_strand_id
1 'polypeptide(L)'
;MESCTIVGSTVTGICPMSGARMMCQKVATAIDAKHLTLTGTLTTTNIIMANWPRSMWQNVVDRALRLLRSGPFGSYLYTVTVTVS
;
A
#
# COMPACT_ATOMS: atom_id res chain seq x y z
N MET A 1 -13.25 20.22 -0.17
CA MET A 1 -12.19 20.13 -1.22
C MET A 1 -10.87 19.96 -0.50
N GLU A 2 -10.16 18.87 -0.72
CA GLU A 2 -8.83 18.63 -0.15
C GLU A 2 -7.79 18.79 -1.26
N SER A 3 -6.65 19.41 -0.96
CA SER A 3 -5.53 19.56 -1.90
C SER A 3 -4.45 18.56 -1.53
N CYS A 4 -3.71 18.00 -2.48
CA CYS A 4 -2.70 16.96 -2.20
C CYS A 4 -1.31 17.45 -2.58
N THR A 5 -0.29 17.09 -1.79
CA THR A 5 1.12 17.34 -2.14
C THR A 5 1.66 16.18 -2.96
N ILE A 6 2.09 16.45 -4.19
CA ILE A 6 2.64 15.44 -5.10
C ILE A 6 4.15 15.67 -5.23
N VAL A 7 4.95 14.66 -4.92
CA VAL A 7 6.39 14.63 -5.22
C VAL A 7 6.61 13.62 -6.34
N GLY A 8 7.05 14.10 -7.51
CA GLY A 8 7.09 13.28 -8.72
C GLY A 8 5.67 12.87 -9.17
N SER A 9 5.37 11.58 -9.12
CA SER A 9 4.05 11.00 -9.41
C SER A 9 3.32 10.47 -8.17
N THR A 10 3.84 10.72 -6.97
CA THR A 10 3.34 10.13 -5.72
C THR A 10 2.76 11.20 -4.80
N VAL A 11 1.54 10.94 -4.28
CA VAL A 11 0.95 11.77 -3.23
C VAL A 11 1.69 11.48 -1.92
N THR A 12 2.29 12.52 -1.36
CA THR A 12 3.11 12.43 -0.13
C THR A 12 2.39 13.01 1.09
N GLY A 13 1.25 13.66 0.90
CA GLY A 13 0.47 14.25 1.97
C GLY A 13 -0.84 14.85 1.48
N ILE A 14 -1.78 14.99 2.40
CA ILE A 14 -3.08 15.63 2.17
C ILE A 14 -3.08 16.97 2.89
N CYS A 15 -3.61 17.99 2.24
CA CYS A 15 -3.83 19.34 2.76
C CYS A 15 -5.34 19.56 2.90
N PRO A 16 -5.90 19.44 4.12
CA PRO A 16 -7.29 19.79 4.35
C PRO A 16 -7.49 21.30 4.13
N MET A 17 -8.46 21.70 3.30
CA MET A 17 -8.86 23.11 3.21
C MET A 17 -9.65 23.48 4.46
N SER A 18 -8.97 23.95 5.51
CA SER A 18 -9.62 24.66 6.61
C SER A 18 -9.47 26.17 6.41
N GLY A 19 -10.56 26.85 6.05
CA GLY A 19 -10.77 28.29 6.23
C GLY A 19 -9.74 29.24 5.60
N ALA A 20 -10.15 29.92 4.52
CA ALA A 20 -9.62 31.19 3.97
C ALA A 20 -8.12 31.32 3.63
N ARG A 21 -7.24 30.37 3.96
CA ARG A 21 -5.83 30.40 3.56
C ARG A 21 -5.36 29.00 3.21
N MET A 22 -4.84 28.87 1.99
CA MET A 22 -4.23 27.65 1.45
C MET A 22 -2.91 27.38 2.22
N MET A 23 -3.00 26.83 3.43
CA MET A 23 -1.86 26.54 4.33
C MET A 23 -1.06 25.30 3.91
N CYS A 24 -0.93 25.05 2.61
CA CYS A 24 -0.27 23.85 2.07
C CYS A 24 1.26 24.06 1.90
N GLN A 25 1.89 24.74 2.87
CA GLN A 25 3.32 25.04 2.86
C GLN A 25 4.10 24.43 4.04
N LYS A 26 3.42 23.99 5.12
CA LYS A 26 4.11 23.45 6.31
C LYS A 26 3.41 22.31 7.05
N VAL A 27 2.14 22.01 6.75
CA VAL A 27 1.36 21.00 7.49
C VAL A 27 0.68 20.06 6.51
N ALA A 28 1.49 19.25 5.81
CA ALA A 28 0.97 18.08 5.14
C ALA A 28 0.57 17.08 6.23
N THR A 29 -0.71 16.71 6.28
CA THR A 29 -1.15 15.66 7.22
C THR A 29 -0.81 14.30 6.64
N ALA A 30 -0.49 13.34 7.51
CA ALA A 30 -0.25 11.96 7.12
C ALA A 30 -1.44 11.40 6.34
N ILE A 31 -1.15 10.60 5.32
CA ILE A 31 -2.18 9.92 4.53
C ILE A 31 -2.85 8.88 5.42
N ASP A 32 -4.18 8.92 5.50
CA ASP A 32 -4.97 7.96 6.27
C ASP A 32 -4.67 6.52 5.79
N ALA A 33 -4.54 5.59 6.74
CA ALA A 33 -4.20 4.19 6.49
C ALA A 33 -5.14 3.51 5.47
N LYS A 34 -6.39 3.98 5.38
CA LYS A 34 -7.37 3.50 4.38
C LYS A 34 -6.93 3.70 2.93
N HIS A 35 -6.05 4.67 2.65
CA HIS A 35 -5.49 4.91 1.32
C HIS A 35 -4.14 4.21 1.10
N LEU A 36 -3.54 3.67 2.16
CA LEU A 36 -2.25 2.97 2.13
C LEU A 36 -2.40 1.45 2.22
N THR A 37 -3.61 0.96 2.50
CA THR A 37 -3.90 -0.46 2.72
C THR A 37 -4.73 -1.01 1.57
N LEU A 38 -4.28 -2.13 1.00
CA LEU A 38 -5.04 -2.91 0.02
C LEU A 38 -5.38 -4.27 0.63
N THR A 39 -6.64 -4.68 0.52
CA THR A 39 -7.12 -5.99 0.98
C THR A 39 -7.70 -6.76 -0.20
N GLY A 40 -7.55 -8.08 -0.20
CA GLY A 40 -8.11 -8.94 -1.23
C GLY A 40 -8.15 -10.39 -0.79
N THR A 41 -8.78 -11.24 -1.62
CA THR A 41 -8.93 -12.67 -1.34
C THR A 41 -8.16 -13.47 -2.39
N LEU A 42 -7.35 -14.42 -1.92
CA LEU A 42 -6.69 -15.41 -2.76
C LEU A 42 -7.48 -16.72 -2.72
N THR A 43 -7.90 -17.20 -3.88
CA THR A 43 -8.62 -18.47 -4.01
C THR A 43 -7.73 -19.48 -4.71
N THR A 44 -7.73 -20.72 -4.23
CA THR A 44 -7.04 -21.84 -4.88
C THR A 44 -8.01 -22.99 -5.12
N THR A 45 -7.80 -23.70 -6.23
CA THR A 45 -8.49 -24.96 -6.52
C THR A 45 -7.67 -26.18 -6.12
N ASN A 46 -6.41 -25.97 -5.71
CA ASN A 46 -5.52 -27.05 -5.31
C ASN A 46 -5.78 -27.43 -3.84
N ILE A 47 -6.24 -28.67 -3.62
CA ILE A 47 -6.61 -29.18 -2.29
C ILE A 47 -5.43 -29.19 -1.30
N ILE A 48 -4.20 -29.38 -1.77
CA ILE A 48 -3.01 -29.37 -0.91
C ILE A 48 -2.79 -27.94 -0.41
N MET A 49 -2.83 -26.95 -1.30
CA MET A 49 -2.68 -25.54 -0.96
C MET A 49 -3.82 -25.01 -0.08
N ALA A 50 -5.04 -25.51 -0.28
CA ALA A 50 -6.19 -25.14 0.56
C ALA A 50 -5.99 -25.52 2.03
N ASN A 51 -5.24 -26.61 2.29
CA ASN A 51 -4.92 -27.08 3.64
C ASN A 51 -3.60 -26.50 4.18
N TRP A 52 -2.95 -25.58 3.46
CA TRP A 52 -1.71 -24.98 3.93
C TRP A 52 -1.92 -24.10 5.15
N PRO A 53 -1.02 -24.16 6.14
CA PRO A 53 -1.03 -23.22 7.25
C PRO A 53 -0.76 -21.79 6.73
N ARG A 54 -1.22 -20.79 7.49
CA ARG A 54 -1.02 -19.35 7.17
C ARG A 54 0.44 -19.01 6.86
N SER A 55 1.41 -19.63 7.53
CA SER A 55 2.84 -19.40 7.30
C SER A 55 3.30 -19.79 5.88
N MET A 56 2.73 -20.86 5.30
CA MET A 56 3.02 -21.23 3.92
C MET A 56 2.41 -20.23 2.94
N TRP A 57 1.19 -19.76 3.18
CA TRP A 57 0.58 -18.69 2.39
C TRP A 57 1.36 -17.38 2.48
N GLN A 58 1.82 -17.01 3.67
CA GLN A 58 2.67 -15.85 3.88
C GLN A 58 3.95 -15.95 3.04
N ASN A 59 4.61 -17.11 3.01
CA ASN A 59 5.80 -17.34 2.18
C ASN A 59 5.55 -17.12 0.68
N VAL A 60 4.38 -17.54 0.18
CA VAL A 60 4.00 -17.32 -1.23
C VAL A 60 3.84 -15.83 -1.51
N VAL A 61 3.10 -15.13 -0.67
CA VAL A 61 2.81 -13.70 -0.87
C VAL A 61 4.07 -12.85 -0.69
N ASP A 62 4.95 -13.18 0.25
CA ASP A 62 6.25 -12.54 0.40
C ASP A 62 7.13 -12.74 -0.83
N ARG A 63 7.10 -13.94 -1.43
CA ARG A 63 7.83 -14.20 -2.68
C ARG A 63 7.25 -13.39 -3.83
N ALA A 64 5.93 -13.29 -3.95
CA ALA A 64 5.27 -12.45 -4.95
C ALA A 64 5.67 -10.98 -4.77
N LEU A 65 5.66 -10.45 -3.53
CA LEU A 65 6.11 -9.11 -3.23
C LEU A 65 7.57 -8.89 -3.63
N ARG A 66 8.47 -9.83 -3.32
CA ARG A 66 9.88 -9.75 -3.75
C ARG A 66 10.03 -9.70 -5.26
N LEU A 67 9.26 -10.51 -5.99
CA LEU A 67 9.28 -10.50 -7.46
C LEU A 67 8.79 -9.16 -8.02
N LEU A 68 7.69 -8.63 -7.48
CA LEU A 68 7.17 -7.32 -7.88
C LEU A 68 8.17 -6.20 -7.57
N ARG A 69 8.86 -6.27 -6.43
CA ARG A 69 9.93 -5.33 -6.04
C ARG A 69 11.14 -5.39 -6.96
N SER A 70 11.50 -6.58 -7.45
CA SER A 70 12.59 -6.73 -8.41
C SER A 70 12.23 -6.28 -9.84
N GLY A 71 10.93 -6.06 -10.10
CA GLY A 71 10.42 -5.66 -11.39
C GLY A 71 10.26 -4.14 -11.57
N PRO A 72 9.50 -3.70 -12.57
CA PRO A 72 9.32 -2.27 -12.90
C PRO A 72 8.61 -1.47 -11.80
N PHE A 73 8.04 -2.13 -10.79
CA PHE A 73 7.33 -1.50 -9.67
C PHE A 73 8.18 -1.35 -8.40
N GLY A 74 9.48 -1.66 -8.45
CA GLY A 74 10.36 -1.68 -7.29
C GLY A 74 10.37 -0.43 -6.43
N SER A 75 10.43 0.75 -7.06
CA SER A 75 10.45 2.04 -6.39
C SER A 75 9.14 2.38 -5.65
N TYR A 76 8.02 1.80 -6.06
CA TYR A 76 6.72 2.00 -5.40
C TYR A 76 6.47 1.03 -4.26
N LEU A 77 7.13 -0.14 -4.28
CA LEU A 77 6.85 -1.24 -3.37
C LEU A 77 7.92 -1.42 -2.28
N TYR A 78 8.97 -0.58 -2.26
CA TYR A 78 10.13 -0.69 -1.37
C TYR A 78 9.77 -0.77 0.12
N THR A 79 8.72 -0.08 0.56
CA THR A 79 8.22 -0.07 1.95
C THR A 79 6.96 -0.90 2.16
N VAL A 80 6.39 -1.50 1.10
CA VAL A 80 5.13 -2.25 1.21
C VAL A 80 5.33 -3.52 2.02
N THR A 81 4.47 -3.77 3.00
CA THR A 81 4.41 -5.04 3.73
C THR A 81 3.10 -5.75 3.42
N VAL A 82 3.12 -7.08 3.38
CA VAL A 82 1.91 -7.88 3.12
C VAL A 82 1.72 -8.89 4.23
N THR A 83 0.47 -9.15 4.63
CA THR A 83 0.12 -10.10 5.68
C THR A 83 -1.06 -10.98 5.26
N VAL A 84 -1.08 -12.22 5.74
CA VAL A 84 -2.19 -13.16 5.57
C VAL A 84 -2.93 -13.33 6.90
N SER A 85 -4.24 -13.04 6.91
CA SER A 85 -5.12 -13.09 8.09
C SER A 85 -6.11 -14.24 8.03
#